data_AF-A0A954HAF4-F1
#
_entry.id   AF-A0A954HAF4-F1
#
_cell.length_a   1.000
_cell.length_b   1.000
_cell.length_c   1.000
_cell.angle_alpha   90.00
_cell.angle_beta   90.00
_cell.angle_gamma   90.00
#
_symmetry.space_group_name_H-M   'P 1'
#
loop_
_entity.id
_entity.type
_entity.pdbx_description
1 polymer ?
#
loop_
_entity_poly.entity_id
_entity_poly.type
_entity_poly.pdbx_seq_one_letter_code
_entity_poly.pdbx_strand_id
1 'polypeptide(L)'
;PAGQVAKQLGLSQATVSRSLKLLTLPEEVQQQIAAGVIPDSVGYELSQLMDAGEQVLMAEQIASGTMTRDQLQAKRKTKQTDNASGLPSPSRAVARLGAGRSVSVTGNNLTLDAFIAQLEEVLRQARKVRPKGVELKTFLQLLADGAKGTQA
;
A
#
# COMPACT_ATOMS: atom_id res chain seq x y z
N PRO A 1 4.45 1.04 31.19
CA PRO A 1 4.09 -0.10 30.31
C PRO A 1 2.57 -0.28 30.27
N ALA A 2 1.99 -0.69 29.14
CA ALA A 2 0.53 -0.73 28.93
C ALA A 2 -0.25 -1.49 30.03
N GLY A 3 0.36 -2.53 30.63
CA GLY A 3 -0.26 -3.32 31.71
C GLY A 3 -0.45 -2.58 33.05
N GLN A 4 0.38 -1.59 33.37
CA GLN A 4 0.21 -0.77 34.59
C GLN A 4 -0.89 0.29 34.42
N VAL A 5 -0.95 0.92 33.25
CA VAL A 5 -1.97 1.93 32.90
C VAL A 5 -3.37 1.30 32.83
N ALA A 6 -3.47 0.10 32.25
CA ALA A 6 -4.72 -0.67 32.18
C ALA A 6 -5.33 -0.95 33.57
N LYS A 7 -4.50 -1.40 34.53
CA LYS A 7 -4.94 -1.67 35.92
C LYS A 7 -5.40 -0.41 36.66
N GLN A 8 -4.78 0.74 36.41
CA GLN A 8 -5.16 2.01 37.05
C GLN A 8 -6.44 2.62 36.48
N LEU A 9 -6.71 2.40 35.19
CA LEU A 9 -7.90 2.93 34.51
C LEU A 9 -9.10 1.97 34.52
N GLY A 10 -8.95 0.76 35.09
CA GLY A 10 -9.99 -0.28 35.03
C GLY A 10 -10.26 -0.78 33.60
N LEU A 11 -9.35 -0.51 32.67
CA LEU A 11 -9.48 -0.87 31.26
C LEU A 11 -8.73 -2.16 30.95
N SER A 12 -9.21 -2.91 29.96
CA SER A 12 -8.47 -4.07 29.48
C SER A 12 -7.15 -3.65 28.84
N GLN A 13 -6.11 -4.46 28.98
CA GLN A 13 -4.82 -4.23 28.30
C GLN A 13 -4.99 -4.17 26.78
N ALA A 14 -5.98 -4.87 26.23
CA ALA A 14 -6.33 -4.83 24.81
C ALA A 14 -6.88 -3.45 24.40
N THR A 15 -7.71 -2.83 25.24
CA THR A 15 -8.24 -1.48 25.01
C THR A 15 -7.11 -0.46 24.98
N VAL A 16 -6.22 -0.48 25.97
CA VAL A 16 -5.06 0.43 26.02
C VAL A 16 -4.15 0.24 24.81
N SER A 17 -3.88 -1.01 24.42
CA SER A 17 -3.08 -1.31 23.22
C SER A 17 -3.72 -0.79 21.93
N ARG A 18 -5.05 -0.90 21.80
CA ARG A 18 -5.79 -0.38 20.65
C ARG A 18 -5.72 1.14 20.57
N SER A 19 -5.98 1.84 21.69
CA SER A 19 -5.90 3.30 21.75
C SER A 19 -4.49 3.81 21.42
N LEU A 20 -3.45 3.13 21.91
CA LEU A 20 -2.06 3.47 21.56
C LEU A 20 -1.78 3.32 20.06
N LYS A 21 -2.37 2.31 19.40
CA LYS A 21 -2.24 2.14 17.94
C LYS A 21 -3.00 3.20 17.14
N LEU A 22 -4.09 3.76 17.67
CA LEU A 22 -4.78 4.86 16.99
C LEU A 22 -3.89 6.12 16.92
N LEU A 23 -3.05 6.33 17.95
CA LEU A 23 -2.09 7.44 17.99
C LEU A 23 -0.93 7.30 17.01
N THR A 24 -0.74 6.13 16.38
CA THR A 24 0.30 5.94 15.35
C THR A 24 -0.22 6.27 13.94
N LEU A 25 -1.50 6.58 13.79
CA LEU A 25 -2.09 6.95 12.50
C LEU A 25 -1.70 8.38 12.07
N PRO A 26 -1.77 8.70 10.77
CA PRO A 26 -1.68 10.06 10.28
C PRO A 26 -2.71 10.97 10.95
N GLU A 27 -2.34 12.23 11.17
CA GLU A 27 -3.14 13.21 11.90
C GLU A 27 -4.52 13.41 11.29
N GLU A 28 -4.60 13.39 9.95
CA GLU A 28 -5.86 13.48 9.18
C GLU A 28 -6.82 12.34 9.54
N VAL A 29 -6.31 11.11 9.66
CA VAL A 29 -7.11 9.93 10.03
C VAL A 29 -7.52 10.00 11.51
N GLN A 30 -6.63 10.47 12.38
CA GLN A 30 -6.95 10.68 13.80
C GLN A 30 -8.09 11.69 13.98
N GLN A 31 -8.09 12.79 13.22
CA GLN A 31 -9.15 13.79 13.24
C GLN A 31 -10.49 13.22 12.77
N GLN A 32 -10.51 12.39 11.72
CA GLN A 32 -11.73 11.73 11.24
C GLN A 32 -12.31 10.75 12.26
N ILE A 33 -11.45 10.06 13.02
CA ILE A 33 -11.87 9.18 14.11
C ILE A 33 -12.43 10.01 15.27
N ALA A 34 -11.71 11.07 15.69
CA ALA A 34 -12.16 11.96 16.75
C ALA A 34 -13.49 12.67 16.41
N ALA A 35 -13.73 12.98 15.14
CA ALA A 35 -14.97 13.54 14.63
C ALA A 35 -16.12 12.52 14.54
N GLY A 36 -15.87 11.23 14.79
CA GLY A 36 -16.86 10.17 14.70
C GLY A 36 -17.26 9.78 13.27
N VAL A 37 -16.56 10.32 12.25
CA VAL A 37 -16.76 9.95 10.84
C VAL A 37 -16.29 8.52 10.61
N ILE A 38 -15.19 8.14 11.26
CA ILE A 38 -14.63 6.79 11.21
C ILE A 38 -14.75 6.16 12.60
N PRO A 39 -15.38 4.98 12.74
CA PRO A 39 -15.41 4.28 14.02
C PRO A 39 -14.01 3.83 14.48
N ASP A 40 -13.73 3.86 15.78
CA ASP A 40 -12.45 3.38 16.38
C ASP A 40 -12.05 1.97 15.92
N SER A 41 -13.03 1.10 15.70
CA SER A 41 -12.79 -0.26 15.19
C SER A 41 -12.16 -0.25 13.80
N VAL A 42 -12.57 0.67 12.93
CA VAL A 42 -12.00 0.89 11.60
C VAL A 42 -10.63 1.57 11.74
N GLY A 43 -10.50 2.56 12.62
CA GLY A 43 -9.21 3.20 12.91
C GLY A 43 -8.15 2.19 13.33
N TYR A 44 -8.51 1.22 14.19
CA TYR A 44 -7.59 0.16 14.60
C TYR A 44 -7.18 -0.73 13.42
N GLU A 45 -8.07 -0.97 12.47
CA GLU A 45 -7.73 -1.74 11.26
C GLU A 45 -6.81 -0.97 10.32
N LEU A 46 -7.04 0.33 10.14
CA LEU A 46 -6.15 1.21 9.38
C LEU A 46 -4.75 1.24 10.02
N SER A 47 -4.66 1.23 11.35
CA SER A 47 -3.37 1.23 12.06
C SER A 47 -2.53 -0.03 11.86
N GLN A 48 -3.12 -1.09 11.28
CA GLN A 48 -2.41 -2.31 10.93
C GLN A 48 -1.82 -2.28 9.51
N LEU A 49 -2.16 -1.29 8.70
CA LEU A 49 -1.52 -1.06 7.42
C LEU A 49 -0.13 -0.46 7.66
N MET A 50 0.86 -0.87 6.88
CA MET A 50 2.23 -0.37 7.03
C MET A 50 2.46 0.98 6.33
N ASP A 51 1.62 1.31 5.35
CA ASP A 51 1.76 2.51 4.51
C ASP A 51 0.83 3.63 4.96
N ALA A 52 1.39 4.80 5.26
CA ALA A 52 0.64 5.96 5.74
C ALA A 52 -0.26 6.57 4.65
N GLY A 53 0.15 6.55 3.37
CA GLY A 53 -0.66 7.08 2.28
C GLY A 53 -1.90 6.21 2.03
N GLU A 54 -1.74 4.89 2.12
CA GLU A 54 -2.84 3.94 2.02
C GLU A 54 -3.83 4.08 3.17
N GLN A 55 -3.34 4.35 4.39
CA GLN A 55 -4.20 4.62 5.54
C GLN A 55 -5.12 5.82 5.28
N VAL A 56 -4.58 6.91 4.73
CA VAL A 56 -5.35 8.11 4.38
C VAL A 56 -6.36 7.81 3.27
N LEU A 57 -5.92 7.20 2.16
CA LEU A 57 -6.81 6.87 1.04
C LEU A 57 -7.97 5.96 1.47
N MET A 58 -7.70 4.96 2.30
CA MET A 58 -8.74 4.06 2.80
C MET A 58 -9.66 4.74 3.81
N ALA A 59 -9.13 5.64 4.65
CA ALA A 59 -9.94 6.47 5.53
C ALA A 59 -10.94 7.31 4.74
N GLU A 60 -10.49 7.98 3.67
CA GLU A 60 -11.35 8.77 2.78
C GLU A 60 -12.42 7.91 2.09
N GLN A 61 -12.06 6.71 1.64
CA GLN A 61 -13.01 5.77 1.02
C GLN A 61 -14.10 5.30 2.00
N ILE A 62 -13.76 5.15 3.28
CA ILE A 62 -14.72 4.78 4.32
C ILE A 62 -15.58 5.99 4.72
N ALA A 63 -14.96 7.16 4.89
CA ALA A 63 -15.67 8.41 5.19
C ALA A 63 -16.69 8.77 4.09
N SER A 64 -16.35 8.50 2.83
CA SER A 64 -17.26 8.70 1.68
C SER A 64 -18.31 7.59 1.50
N GLY A 65 -18.25 6.52 2.30
CA GLY A 65 -19.15 5.35 2.17
C GLY A 65 -18.88 4.48 0.94
N THR A 66 -17.81 4.76 0.18
CA THR A 66 -17.42 4.00 -1.01
C THR A 66 -16.78 2.65 -0.64
N MET A 67 -16.28 2.52 0.59
CA MET A 67 -15.71 1.28 1.12
C MET A 67 -16.31 0.91 2.47
N THR A 68 -16.61 -0.37 2.66
CA THR A 68 -17.08 -0.91 3.95
C THR A 68 -15.93 -1.47 4.78
N ARG A 69 -16.14 -1.61 6.10
CA ARG A 69 -15.17 -2.27 7.01
C ARG A 69 -14.80 -3.68 6.54
N ASP A 70 -15.77 -4.45 6.04
CA ASP A 70 -15.51 -5.83 5.61
C ASP A 70 -14.65 -5.87 4.34
N GLN A 71 -14.78 -4.88 3.45
CA GLN A 71 -13.89 -4.71 2.29
C GLN A 71 -12.47 -4.31 2.72
N LEU A 72 -12.33 -3.47 3.76
CA LEU A 72 -11.03 -3.17 4.37
C LEU A 72 -10.37 -4.45 4.91
N GLN A 73 -11.11 -5.28 5.64
CA GLN A 73 -10.61 -6.56 6.14
C GLN A 73 -10.20 -7.52 5.02
N ALA A 74 -11.00 -7.62 3.97
CA ALA A 74 -10.70 -8.47 2.82
C ALA A 74 -9.39 -8.04 2.14
N LYS A 75 -9.24 -6.73 1.86
CA LYS A 75 -8.00 -6.18 1.29
C LYS A 75 -6.79 -6.43 2.17
N ARG A 76 -6.93 -6.29 3.50
CA ARG A 76 -5.85 -6.58 4.44
C ARG A 76 -5.46 -8.07 4.41
N LYS A 77 -6.43 -8.98 4.38
CA LYS A 77 -6.17 -10.42 4.33
C LYS A 77 -5.47 -10.84 3.04
N THR A 78 -5.89 -10.32 1.89
CA THR A 78 -5.21 -10.57 0.60
C THR A 78 -3.75 -10.10 0.67
N LYS A 79 -3.51 -8.87 1.13
CA LYS A 79 -2.14 -8.36 1.32
C LYS A 79 -1.32 -9.14 2.35
N GLN A 80 -1.97 -9.67 3.39
CA GLN A 80 -1.29 -10.48 4.39
C GLN A 80 -0.92 -11.84 3.82
N THR A 81 -1.72 -12.45 2.94
CA THR A 81 -1.30 -13.66 2.22
C THR A 81 -0.14 -13.42 1.27
N ASP A 82 -0.04 -12.23 0.68
CA ASP A 82 1.11 -11.85 -0.17
C ASP A 82 2.39 -11.57 0.63
N ASN A 83 2.27 -11.15 1.88
CA ASN A 83 3.40 -10.86 2.78
C ASN A 83 3.72 -11.98 3.79
N ALA A 84 2.82 -12.95 4.01
CA ALA A 84 2.97 -14.04 4.98
C ALA A 84 3.87 -15.17 4.45
N SER A 85 4.21 -15.17 3.17
CA SER A 85 5.36 -15.91 2.65
C SER A 85 6.63 -15.20 3.11
N GLY A 86 7.03 -15.40 4.38
CA GLY A 86 8.28 -14.90 4.99
C GLY A 86 9.57 -15.40 4.34
N LEU A 87 9.53 -15.75 3.07
CA LEU A 87 10.68 -15.88 2.19
C LEU A 87 11.09 -14.47 1.73
N PRO A 88 12.39 -14.15 1.69
CA PRO A 88 12.84 -12.90 1.11
C PRO A 88 12.26 -12.78 -0.29
N SER A 89 11.36 -11.81 -0.51
CA SER A 89 10.77 -11.60 -1.82
C SER A 89 11.92 -11.33 -2.79
N PRO A 90 12.00 -12.07 -3.92
CA PRO A 90 13.15 -11.98 -4.79
C PRO A 90 13.26 -10.54 -5.29
N SER A 91 14.45 -9.94 -5.18
CA SER A 91 14.70 -8.58 -5.68
C SER A 91 14.54 -8.47 -7.21
N ARG A 92 14.38 -9.60 -7.89
CA ARG A 92 14.22 -9.71 -9.34
C ARG A 92 13.30 -10.88 -9.70
N ALA A 93 12.25 -10.62 -10.47
CA ALA A 93 11.48 -11.65 -11.18
C ALA A 93 11.73 -11.58 -12.68
N VAL A 94 11.86 -12.76 -13.30
CA VAL A 94 12.03 -12.89 -14.75
C VAL A 94 10.89 -13.75 -15.30
N ALA A 95 9.97 -13.11 -16.01
CA ALA A 95 8.92 -13.79 -16.76
C ALA A 95 9.43 -14.15 -18.15
N ARG A 96 9.53 -15.45 -18.45
CA ARG A 96 9.85 -15.95 -19.80
C ARG A 96 8.55 -16.03 -20.60
N LEU A 97 8.43 -15.21 -21.63
CA LEU A 97 7.32 -15.24 -22.58
C LEU A 97 7.79 -16.07 -23.78
N GLY A 98 7.04 -17.10 -24.17
CA GLY A 98 7.46 -18.02 -25.26
C GLY A 98 7.97 -17.30 -26.53
N ALA A 99 8.77 -18.02 -27.33
CA ALA A 99 9.51 -17.50 -28.49
C ALA A 99 10.70 -16.58 -28.14
N GLY A 100 11.48 -16.94 -27.11
CA GLY A 100 12.75 -16.27 -26.79
C GLY A 100 12.62 -14.89 -26.14
N ARG A 101 11.41 -14.50 -25.72
CA ARG A 101 11.14 -13.21 -25.09
C ARG A 101 11.22 -13.34 -23.58
N SER A 102 11.75 -12.33 -22.91
CA SER A 102 11.75 -12.29 -21.45
C SER A 102 11.52 -10.88 -20.96
N VAL A 103 10.81 -10.78 -19.84
CA VAL A 103 10.58 -9.53 -19.13
C VAL A 103 11.17 -9.71 -17.73
N SER A 104 12.14 -8.86 -17.39
CA SER A 104 12.76 -8.83 -16.08
C SER A 104 12.29 -7.59 -15.35
N VAL A 105 11.77 -7.77 -14.14
CA VAL A 105 11.36 -6.70 -13.25
C VAL A 105 12.17 -6.81 -11.96
N THR A 106 12.78 -5.70 -11.57
CA THR A 106 13.61 -5.60 -10.37
C THR A 106 12.95 -4.61 -9.42
N GLY A 107 12.90 -4.94 -8.14
CA GLY A 107 12.23 -4.12 -7.14
C GLY A 107 12.39 -4.69 -5.74
N ASN A 108 12.20 -3.83 -4.74
CA ASN A 108 12.17 -4.26 -3.35
C ASN A 108 10.82 -4.91 -3.06
N ASN A 109 10.80 -6.02 -2.32
CA ASN A 109 9.59 -6.72 -1.90
C ASN A 109 8.67 -7.13 -3.08
N LEU A 110 9.24 -7.84 -4.06
CA LEU A 110 8.56 -8.17 -5.31
C LEU A 110 7.48 -9.26 -5.10
N THR A 111 6.23 -8.83 -5.03
CA THR A 111 5.04 -9.68 -5.03
C THR A 111 4.42 -9.74 -6.43
N LEU A 112 3.42 -10.61 -6.65
CA LEU A 112 2.68 -10.66 -7.90
C LEU A 112 1.97 -9.33 -8.19
N ASP A 113 1.36 -8.70 -7.17
CA ASP A 113 0.71 -7.40 -7.32
C ASP A 113 1.72 -6.29 -7.61
N ALA A 114 2.88 -6.28 -6.95
CA ALA A 114 3.95 -5.33 -7.24
C ALA A 114 4.46 -5.49 -8.68
N PHE A 115 4.64 -6.74 -9.13
CA PHE A 115 5.03 -7.05 -10.50
C PHE A 115 3.99 -6.55 -11.52
N ILE A 116 2.69 -6.79 -11.27
CA ILE A 116 1.60 -6.32 -12.13
C ILE A 116 1.57 -4.79 -12.16
N ALA A 117 1.62 -4.12 -11.01
CA ALA A 117 1.58 -2.67 -10.90
C ALA A 117 2.73 -2.01 -11.69
N GLN A 118 3.95 -2.54 -11.60
CA GLN A 118 5.10 -2.05 -12.35
C GLN A 118 4.92 -2.23 -13.87
N LEU A 119 4.38 -3.36 -14.32
CA LEU A 119 4.09 -3.56 -15.75
C LEU A 119 2.99 -2.62 -16.24
N GLU A 120 1.95 -2.40 -15.45
CA GLU A 120 0.87 -1.48 -15.80
C GLU A 120 1.35 -0.03 -15.90
N GLU A 121 2.26 0.39 -15.02
CA GLU A 121 2.86 1.72 -15.08
C GLU A 121 3.64 1.92 -16.37
N VAL A 122 4.52 0.96 -16.71
CA VAL A 122 5.27 0.97 -17.98
C VAL A 122 4.32 0.97 -19.18
N LEU A 123 3.27 0.15 -19.16
CA LEU A 123 2.26 0.11 -20.22
C LEU A 123 1.48 1.43 -20.32
N ARG A 124 1.14 2.07 -19.20
CA ARG A 124 0.45 3.36 -19.16
C ARG A 124 1.30 4.45 -19.78
N GLN A 125 2.60 4.49 -19.46
CA GLN A 125 3.54 5.41 -20.08
C GLN A 125 3.71 5.11 -21.57
N ALA A 126 3.92 3.85 -21.96
CA ALA A 126 4.04 3.46 -23.37
C ALA A 126 2.79 3.87 -24.18
N ARG A 127 1.59 3.69 -23.64
CA ARG A 127 0.33 4.13 -24.28
C ARG A 127 0.24 5.64 -24.45
N LYS A 128 0.76 6.44 -23.49
CA LYS A 128 0.82 7.91 -23.61
C LYS A 128 1.76 8.38 -24.71
N VAL A 129 2.87 7.66 -24.95
CA VAL A 129 3.88 8.05 -25.96
C VAL A 129 3.62 7.41 -27.34
N ARG A 130 2.85 6.32 -27.41
CA ARG A 130 2.43 5.66 -28.66
C ARG A 130 1.87 6.60 -29.74
N PRO A 131 0.96 7.56 -29.46
CA PRO A 131 0.44 8.47 -30.48
C PRO A 131 1.48 9.44 -31.05
N LYS A 132 2.65 9.55 -30.42
CA LYS A 132 3.75 10.43 -30.86
C LYS A 132 4.74 9.73 -31.82
N GLY A 133 4.51 8.46 -32.17
CA GLY A 133 5.36 7.71 -33.11
C GLY A 133 6.79 7.50 -32.64
N VAL A 134 7.03 7.58 -31.32
CA VAL A 134 8.37 7.60 -30.73
C VAL A 134 9.01 6.21 -30.80
N GLU A 135 10.27 6.16 -31.24
CA GLU A 135 11.06 4.93 -31.27
C GLU A 135 11.31 4.37 -29.86
N LEU A 136 11.43 3.05 -29.76
CA LEU A 136 11.63 2.35 -28.48
C LEU A 136 12.82 2.89 -27.69
N LYS A 137 13.91 3.28 -28.37
CA LYS A 137 15.12 3.84 -27.75
C LYS A 137 14.83 5.17 -27.03
N THR A 138 14.07 6.05 -27.68
CA THR A 138 13.67 7.35 -27.12
C THR A 138 12.65 7.19 -26.00
N PHE A 139 11.76 6.20 -26.08
CA PHE A 139 10.88 5.84 -24.97
C PHE A 139 11.66 5.38 -23.74
N LEU A 140 12.66 4.50 -23.91
CA LEU A 140 13.52 4.06 -22.80
C LEU A 140 14.32 5.22 -22.17
N GLN A 141 14.78 6.18 -22.97
CA GLN A 141 15.43 7.40 -22.46
C GLN A 141 14.46 8.26 -21.64
N LEU A 142 13.24 8.49 -22.15
CA LEU A 142 12.20 9.23 -21.42
C LEU A 142 11.84 8.59 -20.09
N LEU A 143 11.79 7.25 -20.02
CA LEU A 143 11.57 6.53 -18.78
C LEU A 143 12.75 6.69 -17.79
N ALA A 144 13.98 6.62 -18.29
CA ALA A 144 15.17 6.81 -17.46
C ALA A 144 15.30 8.24 -16.92
N ASP A 145 14.94 9.25 -17.72
CA ASP A 145 14.97 10.65 -17.32
C ASP A 145 13.85 10.97 -16.32
N GLY A 146 12.65 10.40 -16.52
CA GLY A 146 11.54 10.52 -15.57
C GLY A 146 11.84 9.90 -14.19
N ALA A 147 12.60 8.80 -14.15
CA ALA A 147 13.00 8.16 -12.89
C ALA A 147 14.04 8.98 -12.09
N LYS A 148 14.86 9.80 -12.76
CA LYS A 148 15.87 10.66 -12.12
C LYS A 148 15.28 11.95 -11.54
N GLY A 149 14.13 12.42 -12.04
CA GLY A 149 13.47 13.64 -11.59
C GLY A 149 12.75 13.54 -10.23
N THR A 150 12.49 12.34 -9.73
CA THR A 150 11.72 12.10 -8.49
C THR A 150 12.61 11.92 -7.24
N GLN A 151 13.93 12.09 -7.35
CA GLN A 151 14.88 11.98 -6.22
C GLN A 151 15.47 13.32 -5.75
N ALA A 152 14.82 14.46 -6.03
CA ALA A 152 15.24 15.78 -5.57
C ALA A 152 14.26 16.38 -4.56
#